data_AF-D4CF36-F1
#
_entry.id   AF-D4CF36-F1
#
_cell.length_a   1.000
_cell.length_b   1.000
_cell.length_c   1.000
_cell.angle_alpha   90.00
_cell.angle_beta   90.00
_cell.angle_gamma   90.00
#
_symmetry.space_group_name_H-M   'P 1'
#
loop_
_entity.id
_entity.type
_entity.pdbx_description
1 polymer ?
#
loop_
_entity_poly.entity_id
_entity_poly.type
_entity_poly.pdbx_seq_one_letter_code
_entity_poly.pdbx_strand_id
1 'polypeptide(L)'
;MLSYLGYTYEELVEVTGEKIISIIAPEDRKQVEREVFQSVRDTGEYELQCRFMRKDGSLMWIMEKGHRIVTEDGREAIIGIILDNSKNMDLQEKLKREAIEDPLTGTLNRKGAAGCIRQSFMTDKKGTLFLLDIDNFKKVNDIYGHQAGDRVLMALANILKVHTRRQDTVSRMGGDEFLIYLSGCVAKNVVEDRARSIIEAFRLEGKDYPMAGISISIGVSMREKEESFQELYLQADQALYEAKRTGKGQYRLRKKEDSENGQREAL
;
A
#
# COMPACT_ATOMS: atom_id res chain seq x y z
N MET A 1 5.33 -5.84 34.34
CA MET A 1 6.56 -5.95 33.55
C MET A 1 7.02 -7.40 33.45
N LEU A 2 7.36 -8.08 34.55
CA LEU A 2 7.88 -9.45 34.59
C LEU A 2 7.05 -10.47 33.77
N SER A 3 5.73 -10.50 33.98
CA SER A 3 4.82 -11.38 33.25
C SER A 3 4.79 -11.13 31.74
N TYR A 4 4.98 -9.89 31.29
CA TYR A 4 4.98 -9.53 29.87
C TYR A 4 6.27 -9.91 29.14
N LEU A 5 7.39 -9.91 29.88
CA LEU A 5 8.72 -10.22 29.34
C LEU A 5 9.10 -11.69 29.50
N GLY A 6 8.36 -12.43 30.32
CA GLY A 6 8.59 -13.86 30.58
C GLY A 6 9.74 -14.15 31.54
N TYR A 7 10.17 -13.15 32.33
CA TYR A 7 11.25 -13.30 33.32
C TYR A 7 10.69 -13.34 34.74
N THR A 8 11.35 -14.07 35.65
CA THR A 8 11.24 -13.77 37.09
C THR A 8 12.02 -12.50 37.42
N TYR A 9 11.85 -11.95 38.63
CA TYR A 9 12.60 -10.77 39.04
C TYR A 9 14.11 -11.02 39.03
N GLU A 10 14.53 -12.17 39.57
CA GLU A 10 15.94 -12.58 39.68
C GLU A 10 16.57 -12.74 38.30
N GLU A 11 15.88 -13.42 37.38
CA GLU A 11 16.33 -13.60 36.00
C GLU A 11 16.45 -12.26 35.26
N LEU A 12 15.49 -11.35 35.49
CA LEU A 12 15.52 -10.03 34.88
C LEU A 12 16.72 -9.23 35.38
N VAL A 13 17.01 -9.25 36.68
CA VAL A 13 18.18 -8.56 37.26
C VAL A 13 19.48 -9.12 36.70
N GLU A 14 19.59 -10.44 36.59
CA GLU A 14 20.75 -11.13 36.03
C GLU A 14 20.99 -10.76 34.55
N VAL A 15 19.94 -10.82 33.72
CA VAL A 15 20.01 -10.52 32.29
C VAL A 15 20.23 -9.02 32.02
N THR A 16 19.68 -8.14 32.87
CA THR A 16 19.80 -6.69 32.66
C THR A 16 21.08 -6.10 33.24
N GLY A 17 21.69 -6.75 34.24
CA GLY A 17 22.75 -6.14 35.04
C GLY A 17 22.30 -4.83 35.69
N GLU A 18 21.05 -4.81 36.17
CA GLU A 18 20.33 -3.64 36.71
C GLU A 18 20.11 -2.49 35.70
N LYS A 19 20.29 -2.75 34.40
CA LYS A 19 20.12 -1.75 33.34
C LYS A 19 19.06 -2.19 32.34
N ILE A 20 17.91 -1.49 32.35
CA ILE A 20 16.79 -1.75 31.43
C ILE A 20 17.21 -1.65 29.95
N ILE A 21 18.23 -0.85 29.60
CA ILE A 21 18.74 -0.75 28.22
C ILE A 21 19.20 -2.10 27.64
N SER A 22 19.60 -3.05 28.49
CA SER A 22 20.08 -4.38 28.08
C SER A 22 18.99 -5.23 27.40
N ILE A 23 17.73 -5.04 27.79
CA ILE A 23 16.58 -5.75 27.22
C ILE A 23 15.89 -4.97 26.09
N ILE A 24 16.36 -3.76 25.76
CA ILE A 24 15.93 -3.03 24.56
C ILE A 24 16.55 -3.67 23.33
N ALA A 25 15.76 -3.79 22.26
CA ALA A 25 16.18 -4.27 20.95
C ALA A 25 17.44 -3.52 20.49
N PRO A 26 18.51 -4.21 20.04
CA PRO A 26 19.78 -3.58 19.72
C PRO A 26 19.69 -2.39 18.76
N GLU A 27 18.73 -2.44 17.82
CA GLU A 27 18.48 -1.39 16.83
C GLU A 27 17.93 -0.10 17.46
N ASP A 28 17.17 -0.23 18.56
CA ASP A 28 16.47 0.89 19.21
C ASP A 28 17.36 1.58 20.26
N ARG A 29 18.37 0.88 20.81
CA ARG A 29 19.19 1.35 21.93
C ARG A 29 19.80 2.75 21.73
N LYS A 30 20.38 3.01 20.56
CA LYS A 30 21.03 4.30 20.27
C LYS A 30 20.04 5.47 20.24
N GLN A 31 18.82 5.20 19.76
CA GLN A 31 17.76 6.20 19.73
C GLN A 31 17.25 6.46 21.14
N VAL A 32 16.92 5.39 21.88
CA VAL A 32 16.41 5.47 23.24
C VAL A 32 17.39 6.19 24.17
N GLU A 33 18.67 5.82 24.13
CA GLU A 33 19.69 6.47 24.97
C GLU A 33 19.76 7.98 24.73
N ARG A 34 19.67 8.39 23.46
CA ARG A 34 19.68 9.81 23.08
C ARG A 34 18.43 10.55 23.58
N GLU A 35 17.25 9.98 23.31
CA GLU A 35 15.97 10.60 23.66
C GLU A 35 15.78 10.70 25.17
N VAL A 36 16.04 9.61 25.91
CA VAL A 36 15.97 9.62 27.37
C VAL A 36 16.95 10.64 27.96
N PHE A 37 18.21 10.63 27.52
CA PHE A 37 19.22 11.55 28.06
C PHE A 37 18.85 13.02 27.81
N GLN A 38 18.36 13.34 26.61
CA GLN A 38 17.92 14.69 26.28
C GLN A 38 16.68 15.10 27.07
N SER A 39 15.62 14.30 27.05
CA SER A 39 14.35 14.65 27.71
C SER A 39 14.49 14.74 29.23
N VAL A 40 15.22 13.81 29.85
CA VAL A 40 15.50 13.88 31.29
C VAL A 40 16.32 15.12 31.64
N ARG A 41 17.30 15.51 30.81
CA ARG A 41 18.08 16.73 31.04
C ARG A 41 17.22 17.99 30.94
N ASP A 42 16.36 18.07 29.94
CA ASP A 42 15.63 19.29 29.59
C ASP A 42 14.40 19.51 30.47
N THR A 43 13.60 18.46 30.70
CA THR A 43 12.31 18.55 31.38
C THR A 43 12.24 17.71 32.66
N GLY A 44 13.16 16.75 32.83
CA GLY A 44 13.09 15.77 33.91
C GLY A 44 12.11 14.63 33.63
N GLU A 45 11.45 14.61 32.47
CA GLU A 45 10.49 13.57 32.07
C GLU A 45 10.83 13.06 30.66
N TYR A 46 10.51 11.81 30.36
CA TYR A 46 10.57 11.27 29.01
C TYR A 46 9.37 10.38 28.73
N GLU A 47 8.99 10.31 27.46
CA GLU A 47 7.97 9.40 26.95
C GLU A 47 8.46 8.90 25.59
N LEU A 48 8.59 7.58 25.44
CA LEU A 48 9.13 6.97 24.23
C LEU A 48 8.47 5.63 23.93
N GLN A 49 8.65 5.19 22.68
CA GLN A 49 8.24 3.87 22.23
C GLN A 49 9.45 3.13 21.69
N CYS A 50 9.65 1.90 22.15
CA CYS A 50 10.76 1.06 21.70
C CYS A 50 10.36 -0.42 21.79
N ARG A 51 11.23 -1.30 21.31
CA ARG A 51 11.03 -2.75 21.39
C ARG A 51 11.86 -3.34 22.51
N PHE A 52 11.23 -4.14 23.35
CA PHE A 52 11.90 -5.00 24.32
C PHE A 52 12.05 -6.41 23.75
N MET A 53 13.14 -7.08 24.12
CA MET A 53 13.38 -8.49 23.87
C MET A 53 12.83 -9.31 25.05
N ARG A 54 11.90 -10.22 24.76
CA ARG A 54 11.38 -11.20 25.73
C ARG A 54 12.39 -12.34 25.95
N LYS A 55 12.17 -13.12 27.01
CA LYS A 55 12.99 -14.31 27.33
C LYS A 55 13.04 -15.34 26.21
N ASP A 56 11.96 -15.47 25.44
CA ASP A 56 11.87 -16.39 24.30
C ASP A 56 12.54 -15.84 23.02
N GLY A 57 13.13 -14.64 23.07
CA GLY A 57 13.76 -13.96 21.95
C GLY A 57 12.80 -13.16 21.06
N SER A 58 11.49 -13.18 21.32
CA SER A 58 10.53 -12.37 20.58
C SER A 58 10.63 -10.88 20.95
N LEU A 59 10.26 -10.02 20.01
CA LEU A 59 10.19 -8.57 20.24
C LEU A 59 8.79 -8.16 20.69
N MET A 60 8.75 -7.19 21.60
CA MET A 60 7.53 -6.61 22.14
C MET A 60 7.59 -5.10 22.08
N TRP A 61 6.59 -4.47 21.46
CA TRP A 61 6.47 -3.02 21.49
C TRP A 61 6.03 -2.58 22.88
N ILE A 62 6.75 -1.61 23.43
CA ILE A 62 6.41 -0.97 24.69
C ILE A 62 6.32 0.55 24.51
N MET A 63 5.50 1.16 25.35
CA MET A 63 5.60 2.58 25.65
C MET A 63 6.17 2.70 27.05
N GLU A 64 7.26 3.46 27.18
CA GLU A 64 7.86 3.79 28.47
C GLU A 64 7.69 5.29 28.72
N LYS A 65 7.16 5.61 29.89
CA LYS A 65 7.14 6.97 30.41
C LYS A 65 7.82 7.00 31.75
N GLY A 66 8.80 7.88 31.91
CA GLY A 66 9.51 8.01 33.17
C GLY A 66 9.82 9.44 33.52
N HIS A 67 10.09 9.67 34.80
CA HIS A 67 10.53 10.95 35.31
C HIS A 67 11.67 10.79 36.31
N ARG A 68 12.53 11.79 36.37
CA ARG A 68 13.63 11.87 37.32
C ARG A 68 13.07 12.19 38.70
N ILE A 69 13.52 11.43 39.69
CA ILE A 69 13.27 11.66 41.11
C ILE A 69 14.59 11.77 41.84
N VAL A 70 14.56 12.43 43.00
CA VAL A 70 15.64 12.37 43.99
C VAL A 70 15.09 11.57 45.17
N THR A 71 15.75 10.48 45.52
CA THR A 71 15.37 9.64 46.66
C THR A 71 15.66 10.36 47.98
N GLU A 72 15.09 9.87 49.08
CA GLU A 72 15.29 10.48 50.41
C GLU A 72 16.77 10.54 50.85
N ASP A 73 17.60 9.63 50.35
CA ASP A 73 19.05 9.60 50.58
C ASP A 73 19.86 10.46 49.59
N GLY A 74 19.20 11.24 48.74
CA GLY A 74 19.82 12.20 47.81
C GLY A 74 20.31 11.61 46.48
N ARG A 75 20.02 10.34 46.17
CA ARG A 75 20.37 9.75 44.87
C ARG A 75 19.40 10.18 43.78
N GLU A 76 19.93 10.49 42.60
CA GLU A 76 19.10 10.65 41.41
C GLU A 76 18.69 9.29 40.85
N ALA A 77 17.40 9.11 40.62
CA ALA A 77 16.83 7.90 40.04
C ALA A 77 15.79 8.26 38.98
N ILE A 78 15.46 7.29 38.14
CA ILE A 78 14.36 7.39 37.18
C ILE A 78 13.31 6.37 37.61
N ILE A 79 12.08 6.83 37.79
CA ILE A 79 10.93 5.94 37.92
C ILE A 79 10.17 5.93 36.60
N GLY A 80 10.00 4.73 36.04
CA GLY A 80 9.35 4.52 34.75
C GLY A 80 8.16 3.58 34.86
N ILE A 81 7.12 3.84 34.08
CA ILE A 81 6.05 2.88 33.81
C ILE A 81 6.24 2.30 32.41
N ILE A 82 6.06 0.98 32.30
CA ILE A 82 6.11 0.26 31.03
C ILE A 82 4.74 -0.29 30.70
N LEU A 83 4.23 0.10 29.54
CA LEU A 83 2.95 -0.32 29.01
C LEU A 83 3.17 -1.16 27.75
N ASP A 84 2.51 -2.32 27.68
CA ASP A 84 2.46 -3.11 26.44
C ASP A 84 1.75 -2.29 25.36
N ASN A 85 2.48 -1.94 24.30
CA ASN A 85 1.96 -1.17 23.19
C ASN A 85 1.75 -2.05 21.94
N SER A 86 1.94 -3.37 22.03
CA SER A 86 1.84 -4.29 20.90
C SER A 86 0.47 -4.22 20.22
N LYS A 87 -0.62 -4.24 21.02
CA LYS A 87 -1.99 -4.13 20.50
C LYS A 87 -2.27 -2.80 19.79
N ASN A 88 -1.70 -1.70 20.28
CA ASN A 88 -1.88 -0.39 19.66
C ASN A 88 -1.11 -0.32 18.34
N MET A 89 0.09 -0.91 18.27
CA MET A 89 0.86 -0.99 17.03
C MET A 89 0.15 -1.87 15.99
N ASP A 90 -0.37 -3.03 16.39
CA ASP A 90 -1.16 -3.90 15.52
C ASP A 90 -2.42 -3.17 15.02
N LEU A 91 -3.12 -2.46 15.91
CA LEU A 91 -4.29 -1.67 15.56
C LEU A 91 -3.93 -0.51 14.63
N GLN A 92 -2.84 0.20 14.88
CA GLN A 92 -2.35 1.27 14.00
C GLN A 92 -1.97 0.74 12.63
N GLU A 93 -1.30 -0.41 12.54
CA GLU A 93 -0.95 -1.03 11.27
C GLU A 93 -2.21 -1.51 10.54
N LYS A 94 -3.16 -2.12 11.26
CA LYS A 94 -4.46 -2.50 10.71
C LYS A 94 -5.23 -1.29 10.18
N LEU A 95 -5.35 -0.22 10.97
CA LEU A 95 -5.99 1.03 10.55
C LEU A 95 -5.28 1.65 9.35
N LYS A 96 -3.95 1.56 9.29
CA LYS A 96 -3.17 2.03 8.15
C LYS A 96 -3.45 1.22 6.89
N ARG A 97 -3.55 -0.12 7.00
CA ARG A 97 -3.94 -1.01 5.90
C ARG A 97 -5.37 -0.73 5.44
N GLU A 98 -6.33 -0.69 6.37
CA GLU A 98 -7.73 -0.35 6.07
C GLU A 98 -7.88 1.04 5.44
N ALA A 99 -7.01 1.98 5.78
CA ALA A 99 -7.02 3.31 5.18
C ALA A 99 -6.51 3.35 3.73
N ILE A 100 -5.71 2.37 3.28
CA ILE A 100 -5.04 2.39 1.97
C ILE A 100 -5.36 1.19 1.07
N GLU A 101 -6.02 0.16 1.59
CA GLU A 101 -6.43 -1.05 0.87
C GLU A 101 -7.95 -1.07 0.64
N ASP A 102 -8.38 -1.77 -0.40
CA ASP A 102 -9.77 -2.13 -0.64
C ASP A 102 -10.08 -3.43 0.13
N PRO A 103 -11.08 -3.44 1.04
CA PRO A 103 -11.30 -4.56 1.94
C PRO A 103 -11.81 -5.82 1.22
N LEU A 104 -12.41 -5.69 0.04
CA LEU A 104 -12.92 -6.83 -0.72
C LEU A 104 -11.82 -7.54 -1.50
N THR A 105 -10.96 -6.79 -2.15
CA THR A 105 -9.96 -7.32 -3.11
C THR A 105 -8.55 -7.42 -2.54
N GLY A 106 -8.29 -6.73 -1.43
CA GLY A 106 -6.96 -6.56 -0.85
C GLY A 106 -5.96 -5.92 -1.81
N THR A 107 -6.42 -5.19 -2.83
CA THR A 107 -5.58 -4.27 -3.61
C THR A 107 -5.52 -2.93 -2.90
N LEU A 108 -4.72 -1.99 -3.38
CA LEU A 108 -4.83 -0.62 -2.88
C LEU A 108 -6.22 -0.05 -3.18
N ASN A 109 -6.66 0.89 -2.37
CA ASN A 109 -7.77 1.76 -2.69
C ASN A 109 -7.24 3.02 -3.39
N ARG A 110 -8.15 3.91 -3.81
CA ARG A 110 -7.83 5.19 -4.46
C ARG A 110 -6.76 6.01 -3.71
N LYS A 111 -6.83 6.07 -2.38
CA LYS A 111 -5.88 6.83 -1.54
C LYS A 111 -4.51 6.17 -1.51
N GLY A 112 -4.46 4.84 -1.34
CA GLY A 112 -3.23 4.06 -1.37
C GLY A 112 -2.50 4.20 -2.72
N ALA A 113 -3.24 4.04 -3.81
CA ALA A 113 -2.69 4.16 -5.17
C ALA A 113 -2.09 5.54 -5.44
N ALA A 114 -2.80 6.62 -5.08
CA ALA A 114 -2.29 7.99 -5.24
C ALA A 114 -0.99 8.21 -4.48
N GLY A 115 -0.86 7.66 -3.27
CA GLY A 115 0.37 7.71 -2.47
C GLY A 115 1.54 7.00 -3.16
N CYS A 116 1.34 5.75 -3.57
CA CYS A 116 2.36 4.95 -4.25
C CYS A 116 2.82 5.56 -5.58
N ILE A 117 1.89 6.02 -6.40
CA ILE A 117 2.18 6.61 -7.71
C ILE A 117 2.92 7.94 -7.53
N ARG A 118 2.49 8.79 -6.59
CA ARG A 118 3.20 10.04 -6.27
C ARG A 118 4.64 9.76 -5.84
N GLN A 119 4.86 8.73 -5.01
CA GLN A 119 6.21 8.33 -4.62
C GLN A 119 7.04 7.85 -5.82
N SER A 120 6.44 7.06 -6.71
CA SER A 120 7.11 6.62 -7.95
C SER A 120 7.50 7.80 -8.84
N PHE A 121 6.68 8.85 -8.91
CA PHE A 121 6.97 10.03 -9.74
C PHE A 121 8.19 10.82 -9.26
N MET A 122 8.49 10.76 -7.96
CA MET A 122 9.69 11.39 -7.39
C MET A 122 10.97 10.65 -7.75
N THR A 123 10.88 9.34 -8.01
CA THR A 123 12.02 8.47 -8.28
C THR A 123 12.23 8.18 -9.76
N ASP A 124 11.15 8.16 -10.55
CA ASP A 124 11.16 7.84 -11.97
C ASP A 124 10.22 8.77 -12.75
N LYS A 125 10.69 9.27 -13.89
CA LYS A 125 9.91 10.11 -14.81
C LYS A 125 9.08 9.28 -15.78
N LYS A 126 9.33 7.98 -15.88
CA LYS A 126 8.65 7.06 -16.80
C LYS A 126 7.73 6.10 -16.04
N GLY A 127 6.68 5.67 -16.72
CA GLY A 127 5.73 4.71 -16.21
C GLY A 127 4.59 4.48 -17.18
N THR A 128 3.71 3.54 -16.87
CA THR A 128 2.52 3.29 -17.67
C THR A 128 1.31 3.06 -16.77
N LEU A 129 0.27 3.84 -17.00
CA LEU A 129 -1.00 3.75 -16.29
C LEU A 129 -1.99 2.96 -17.15
N PHE A 130 -2.61 1.95 -16.54
CA PHE A 130 -3.72 1.20 -17.09
C PHE A 130 -4.94 1.53 -16.25
N LEU A 131 -6.02 1.94 -16.89
CA LEU A 131 -7.35 2.04 -16.29
C LEU A 131 -8.20 0.91 -16.86
N LEU A 132 -8.82 0.12 -16.00
CA LEU A 132 -9.55 -1.09 -16.36
C LEU A 132 -10.98 -0.99 -15.82
N ASP A 133 -11.92 -1.53 -16.58
CA ASP A 133 -13.32 -1.62 -16.18
C ASP A 133 -13.91 -2.95 -16.63
N ILE A 134 -14.69 -3.57 -15.75
CA ILE A 134 -15.36 -4.85 -16.03
C ILE A 134 -16.62 -4.58 -16.85
N ASP A 135 -16.57 -4.95 -18.12
CA ASP A 135 -17.68 -4.81 -19.02
C ASP A 135 -18.88 -5.65 -18.56
N ASN A 136 -20.05 -5.00 -18.51
CA ASN A 136 -21.32 -5.61 -18.13
C ASN A 136 -21.37 -6.12 -16.68
N PHE A 137 -20.52 -5.61 -15.78
CA PHE A 137 -20.48 -6.04 -14.37
C PHE A 137 -21.84 -6.00 -13.67
N LYS A 138 -22.64 -4.96 -13.92
CA LYS A 138 -24.01 -4.86 -13.38
C LYS A 138 -24.88 -6.08 -13.71
N LYS A 139 -24.75 -6.67 -14.90
CA LYS A 139 -25.48 -7.89 -15.27
C LYS A 139 -25.10 -9.09 -14.41
N VAL A 140 -23.85 -9.17 -13.96
CA VAL A 140 -23.44 -10.22 -13.01
C VAL A 140 -24.22 -10.07 -11.71
N ASN A 141 -24.28 -8.85 -11.17
CA ASN A 141 -25.03 -8.58 -9.94
C ASN A 141 -26.52 -8.85 -10.10
N ASP A 142 -27.11 -8.41 -11.21
CA ASP A 142 -28.54 -8.52 -11.45
C ASP A 142 -28.99 -9.97 -11.71
N ILE A 143 -28.15 -10.79 -12.36
CA ILE A 143 -28.49 -12.18 -12.74
C ILE A 143 -28.01 -13.20 -11.69
N TYR A 144 -26.81 -13.02 -11.14
CA TYR A 144 -26.12 -13.99 -10.29
C TYR A 144 -25.97 -13.51 -8.83
N GLY A 145 -26.40 -12.29 -8.52
CA GLY A 145 -26.36 -11.71 -7.18
C GLY A 145 -25.02 -11.04 -6.84
N HIS A 146 -25.04 -10.20 -5.80
CA HIS A 146 -23.86 -9.43 -5.37
C HIS A 146 -22.66 -10.30 -4.98
N GLN A 147 -22.89 -11.45 -4.35
CA GLN A 147 -21.80 -12.38 -4.01
C GLN A 147 -21.05 -12.89 -5.25
N ALA A 148 -21.74 -13.02 -6.39
CA ALA A 148 -21.10 -13.36 -7.66
C ALA A 148 -20.28 -12.18 -8.20
N GLY A 149 -20.80 -10.94 -8.09
CA GLY A 149 -20.03 -9.74 -8.42
C GLY A 149 -18.77 -9.61 -7.58
N ASP A 150 -18.85 -9.86 -6.28
CA ASP A 150 -17.70 -9.87 -5.38
C ASP A 150 -16.63 -10.89 -5.80
N ARG A 151 -17.03 -12.09 -6.21
CA ARG A 151 -16.12 -13.10 -6.76
C ARG A 151 -15.42 -12.62 -8.03
N VAL A 152 -16.15 -11.99 -8.95
CA VAL A 152 -15.57 -11.43 -10.19
C VAL A 152 -14.54 -10.34 -9.88
N LEU A 153 -14.83 -9.46 -8.91
CA LEU A 153 -13.90 -8.41 -8.48
C LEU A 153 -12.63 -8.99 -7.87
N MET A 154 -12.76 -10.00 -7.00
CA MET A 154 -11.62 -10.70 -6.40
C MET A 154 -10.80 -11.46 -7.46
N ALA A 155 -11.46 -12.09 -8.44
CA ALA A 155 -10.78 -12.79 -9.53
C ALA A 155 -9.93 -11.83 -10.37
N LEU A 156 -10.51 -10.67 -10.76
CA LEU A 156 -9.75 -9.65 -11.45
C LEU A 156 -8.57 -9.17 -10.61
N ALA A 157 -8.78 -8.84 -9.34
CA ALA A 157 -7.70 -8.40 -8.46
C ALA A 157 -6.52 -9.38 -8.41
N ASN A 158 -6.80 -10.68 -8.35
CA ASN A 158 -5.78 -11.73 -8.36
C ASN A 158 -5.05 -11.80 -9.70
N ILE A 159 -5.78 -11.71 -10.83
CA ILE A 159 -5.19 -11.65 -12.17
C ILE A 159 -4.22 -10.47 -12.27
N LEU A 160 -4.63 -9.29 -11.81
CA LEU A 160 -3.79 -8.08 -11.86
C LEU A 160 -2.53 -8.23 -11.01
N LYS A 161 -2.65 -8.81 -9.80
CA LYS A 161 -1.50 -9.10 -8.92
C LYS A 161 -0.48 -10.04 -9.57
N VAL A 162 -0.93 -11.06 -10.31
CA VAL A 162 -0.04 -11.99 -11.05
C VAL A 162 0.65 -11.32 -12.24
N HIS A 163 -0.02 -10.37 -12.90
CA HIS A 163 0.52 -9.65 -14.07
C HIS A 163 1.39 -8.44 -13.70
N THR A 164 1.63 -8.20 -12.41
CA THR A 164 2.37 -7.04 -11.90
C THR A 164 3.51 -7.45 -10.98
N ARG A 165 4.52 -6.60 -10.89
CA ARG A 165 5.68 -6.79 -10.01
C ARG A 165 5.43 -6.12 -8.65
N ARG A 166 6.24 -6.46 -7.65
CA ARG A 166 6.17 -5.86 -6.30
C ARG A 166 6.22 -4.32 -6.27
N GLN A 167 6.90 -3.71 -7.25
CA GLN A 167 7.06 -2.26 -7.38
C GLN A 167 5.96 -1.57 -8.20
N ASP A 168 5.11 -2.37 -8.86
CA ASP A 168 3.96 -1.87 -9.60
C ASP A 168 2.80 -1.64 -8.62
N THR A 169 1.94 -0.68 -8.94
CA THR A 169 0.76 -0.37 -8.12
C THR A 169 -0.45 -1.06 -8.72
N VAL A 170 -1.22 -1.79 -7.90
CA VAL A 170 -2.54 -2.35 -8.29
C VAL A 170 -3.58 -1.81 -7.32
N SER A 171 -4.67 -1.27 -7.86
CA SER A 171 -5.71 -0.62 -7.08
C SER A 171 -7.11 -0.88 -7.63
N ARG A 172 -8.09 -0.95 -6.73
CA ARG A 172 -9.50 -0.81 -7.06
C ARG A 172 -9.92 0.63 -6.75
N MET A 173 -10.36 1.34 -7.78
CA MET A 173 -10.70 2.77 -7.69
C MET A 173 -12.11 3.01 -7.14
N GLY A 174 -12.96 1.98 -7.22
CA GLY A 174 -14.35 1.96 -6.78
C GLY A 174 -15.22 1.17 -7.76
N GLY A 175 -16.34 0.59 -7.32
CA GLY A 175 -17.23 -0.17 -8.20
C GLY A 175 -16.50 -1.33 -8.92
N ASP A 176 -16.52 -1.31 -10.24
CA ASP A 176 -15.87 -2.22 -11.18
C ASP A 176 -14.60 -1.67 -11.83
N GLU A 177 -14.13 -0.50 -11.38
CA GLU A 177 -12.93 0.17 -11.92
C GLU A 177 -11.66 -0.21 -11.16
N PHE A 178 -10.62 -0.58 -11.92
CA PHE A 178 -9.29 -0.89 -11.43
C PHE A 178 -8.23 -0.02 -12.11
N LEU A 179 -7.10 0.15 -11.42
CA LEU A 179 -5.94 0.87 -11.92
C LEU A 179 -4.69 0.04 -11.70
N ILE A 180 -3.85 -0.05 -12.73
CA ILE A 180 -2.46 -0.49 -12.60
C ILE A 180 -1.54 0.68 -12.96
N TYR A 181 -0.49 0.87 -12.17
CA TYR A 181 0.64 1.71 -12.57
C TYR A 181 1.93 0.87 -12.60
N LEU A 182 2.49 0.71 -13.80
CA LEU A 182 3.77 0.05 -14.02
C LEU A 182 4.89 1.06 -13.85
N SER A 183 5.77 0.82 -12.87
CA SER A 183 6.85 1.73 -12.55
C SER A 183 8.01 1.56 -13.53
N GLY A 184 8.46 2.68 -14.10
CA GLY A 184 9.59 2.76 -15.00
C GLY A 184 9.30 2.52 -16.47
N CYS A 185 10.38 2.47 -17.26
CA CYS A 185 10.29 2.40 -18.71
C CYS A 185 9.91 0.99 -19.17
N VAL A 186 8.72 0.83 -19.72
CA VAL A 186 8.25 -0.41 -20.35
C VAL A 186 8.10 -0.16 -21.84
N ALA A 187 8.69 -1.01 -22.67
CA ALA A 187 8.54 -0.93 -24.12
C ALA A 187 7.07 -1.12 -24.51
N LYS A 188 6.62 -0.38 -25.54
CA LYS A 188 5.21 -0.37 -25.96
C LYS A 188 4.66 -1.79 -26.24
N ASN A 189 5.44 -2.64 -26.90
CA ASN A 189 5.06 -4.03 -27.16
C ASN A 189 4.79 -4.82 -25.87
N VAL A 190 5.62 -4.64 -24.84
CA VAL A 190 5.45 -5.31 -23.54
C VAL A 190 4.19 -4.80 -22.81
N VAL A 191 3.89 -3.51 -22.92
CA VAL A 191 2.64 -2.91 -22.41
C VAL A 191 1.43 -3.54 -23.09
N GLU A 192 1.46 -3.64 -24.42
CA GLU A 192 0.38 -4.23 -25.22
C GLU A 192 0.20 -5.73 -24.93
N ASP A 193 1.29 -6.50 -24.86
CA ASP A 193 1.27 -7.92 -24.51
C ASP A 193 0.68 -8.15 -23.12
N ARG A 194 1.00 -7.27 -22.16
CA ARG A 194 0.42 -7.33 -20.82
C ARG A 194 -1.07 -7.03 -20.84
N ALA A 195 -1.51 -6.00 -21.56
CA ALA A 195 -2.92 -5.69 -21.71
C ALA A 195 -3.70 -6.87 -22.30
N ARG A 196 -3.16 -7.48 -23.38
CA ARG A 196 -3.73 -8.69 -24.01
C ARG A 196 -3.80 -9.87 -23.04
N SER A 197 -2.73 -10.11 -22.28
CA SER A 197 -2.67 -11.22 -21.31
C SER A 197 -3.69 -11.07 -20.19
N ILE A 198 -3.88 -9.86 -19.65
CA ILE A 198 -4.89 -9.58 -18.63
C ILE A 198 -6.31 -9.82 -19.17
N ILE A 199 -6.60 -9.34 -20.38
CA ILE A 199 -7.90 -9.54 -21.03
C ILE A 199 -8.18 -11.02 -21.25
N GLU A 200 -7.20 -11.78 -21.74
CA GLU A 200 -7.35 -13.21 -21.99
C GLU A 200 -7.51 -14.01 -20.69
N ALA A 201 -6.72 -13.70 -19.66
CA ALA A 201 -6.86 -14.34 -18.35
C ALA A 201 -8.26 -14.12 -17.76
N PHE A 202 -8.79 -12.90 -17.84
CA PHE A 202 -10.13 -12.61 -17.33
C PHE A 202 -11.25 -13.19 -18.20
N ARG A 203 -11.03 -13.36 -19.50
CA ARG A 203 -11.99 -14.04 -20.39
C ARG A 203 -12.28 -15.47 -19.93
N LEU A 204 -11.31 -16.14 -19.30
CA LEU A 204 -11.52 -17.47 -18.71
C LEU A 204 -12.49 -17.43 -17.52
N GLU A 205 -12.35 -16.44 -16.63
CA GLU A 205 -13.30 -16.20 -15.53
C GLU A 205 -14.71 -15.89 -16.05
N GLY A 206 -14.82 -15.21 -17.19
CA GLY A 206 -16.09 -14.90 -17.83
C GLY A 206 -16.92 -16.12 -18.27
N LYS A 207 -16.30 -17.31 -18.39
CA LYS A 207 -17.00 -18.55 -18.77
C LYS A 207 -18.00 -19.03 -17.72
N ASP A 208 -17.80 -18.68 -16.46
CA ASP A 208 -18.73 -19.02 -15.36
C ASP A 208 -19.97 -18.12 -15.35
N TYR A 209 -19.96 -17.04 -16.15
CA TYR A 209 -21.02 -16.04 -16.23
C TYR A 209 -21.54 -15.84 -17.67
N PRO A 210 -21.97 -16.91 -18.36
CA PRO A 210 -22.28 -16.87 -19.79
C PRO A 210 -23.43 -15.92 -20.14
N MET A 211 -24.35 -15.67 -19.20
CA MET A 211 -25.50 -14.77 -19.43
C MET A 211 -25.17 -13.29 -19.20
N ALA A 212 -24.12 -13.00 -18.43
CA ALA A 212 -23.64 -11.63 -18.25
C ALA A 212 -22.75 -11.19 -19.41
N GLY A 213 -22.00 -12.13 -20.01
CA GLY A 213 -21.06 -11.85 -21.10
C GLY A 213 -20.01 -10.82 -20.67
N ILE A 214 -19.31 -11.11 -19.56
CA ILE A 214 -18.32 -10.20 -19.00
C ILE A 214 -17.00 -10.25 -19.77
N SER A 215 -16.34 -9.10 -19.81
CA SER A 215 -14.99 -8.93 -20.32
C SER A 215 -14.35 -7.73 -19.63
N ILE A 216 -13.15 -7.33 -20.03
CA ILE A 216 -12.51 -6.11 -19.51
C ILE A 216 -12.12 -5.20 -20.66
N SER A 217 -12.44 -3.93 -20.49
CA SER A 217 -11.92 -2.85 -21.32
C SER A 217 -10.76 -2.18 -20.60
N ILE A 218 -9.69 -1.85 -21.33
CA ILE A 218 -8.47 -1.25 -20.78
C ILE A 218 -8.10 0.01 -21.56
N GLY A 219 -7.96 1.13 -20.85
CA GLY A 219 -7.32 2.34 -21.34
C GLY A 219 -5.90 2.45 -20.84
N VAL A 220 -4.95 2.77 -21.72
CA VAL A 220 -3.52 2.80 -21.37
C VAL A 220 -2.91 4.15 -21.73
N SER A 221 -2.24 4.77 -20.75
CA SER A 221 -1.42 5.97 -20.96
C SER A 221 0.02 5.72 -20.53
N MET A 222 0.97 6.09 -21.39
CA MET A 222 2.41 6.01 -21.11
C MET A 222 2.92 7.38 -20.73
N ARG A 223 3.58 7.47 -19.58
CA ARG A 223 4.21 8.70 -19.10
C ARG A 223 5.55 8.88 -19.81
N GLU A 224 5.59 9.83 -20.75
CA GLU A 224 6.77 10.13 -21.56
C GLU A 224 7.51 11.39 -21.08
N LYS A 225 6.80 12.29 -20.38
CA LYS A 225 7.31 13.56 -19.85
C LYS A 225 6.89 13.74 -18.38
N GLU A 226 7.14 14.91 -17.81
CA GLU A 226 6.70 15.25 -16.44
C GLU A 226 5.19 15.53 -16.36
N GLU A 227 4.38 14.58 -16.82
CA GLU A 227 2.93 14.60 -16.62
C GLU A 227 2.58 14.29 -15.16
N SER A 228 1.54 14.97 -14.69
CA SER A 228 0.87 14.73 -13.42
C SER A 228 0.01 13.48 -13.46
N PHE A 229 -0.36 12.96 -12.28
CA PHE A 229 -1.23 11.78 -12.18
C PHE A 229 -2.59 12.04 -12.82
N GLN A 230 -3.13 13.25 -12.66
CA GLN A 230 -4.42 13.63 -13.21
C GLN A 230 -4.41 13.64 -14.75
N GLU A 231 -3.33 14.13 -15.36
CA GLU A 231 -3.18 14.12 -16.83
C GLU A 231 -3.10 12.68 -17.36
N LEU A 232 -2.29 11.81 -16.75
CA LEU A 232 -2.21 10.41 -17.17
C LEU A 232 -3.52 9.66 -16.97
N TYR A 233 -4.21 9.92 -15.86
CA TYR A 233 -5.51 9.32 -15.58
C TYR A 233 -6.53 9.73 -16.63
N LEU A 234 -6.63 11.02 -16.96
CA LEU A 234 -7.55 11.52 -17.98
C LEU A 234 -7.27 10.92 -19.36
N GLN A 235 -5.99 10.79 -19.72
CA GLN A 235 -5.59 10.17 -20.99
C GLN A 235 -5.94 8.68 -21.06
N ALA A 236 -5.75 7.94 -19.96
CA ALA A 236 -6.13 6.55 -19.87
C ALA A 236 -7.66 6.39 -19.87
N ASP A 237 -8.39 7.28 -19.21
CA ASP A 237 -9.86 7.31 -19.21
C ASP A 237 -10.44 7.52 -20.62
N GLN A 238 -9.89 8.48 -21.39
CA GLN A 238 -10.25 8.67 -22.80
C GLN A 238 -10.00 7.40 -23.63
N ALA A 239 -8.86 6.75 -23.45
CA ALA A 239 -8.55 5.49 -24.13
C ALA A 239 -9.51 4.36 -23.70
N LEU A 240 -9.84 4.26 -22.41
CA LEU A 240 -10.80 3.30 -21.87
C LEU A 240 -12.18 3.51 -22.47
N TYR A 241 -12.63 4.76 -22.56
CA TYR A 241 -13.87 5.14 -23.21
C TYR A 241 -13.90 4.69 -24.67
N GLU A 242 -12.81 4.89 -25.43
CA GLU A 242 -12.70 4.40 -26.80
C GLU A 242 -12.78 2.87 -26.88
N ALA A 243 -12.15 2.14 -25.94
CA ALA A 243 -12.20 0.68 -25.88
C ALA A 243 -13.65 0.18 -25.68
N LYS A 244 -14.38 0.79 -24.75
CA LYS A 244 -15.79 0.49 -24.48
C LYS A 244 -16.69 0.83 -25.68
N ARG A 245 -16.50 2.00 -26.30
CA ARG A 245 -17.31 2.46 -27.44
C ARG A 245 -17.11 1.61 -28.70
N THR A 246 -15.91 1.05 -28.89
CA THR A 246 -15.55 0.30 -30.11
C THR A 246 -15.68 -1.22 -29.97
N GLY A 247 -16.42 -1.70 -28.97
CA GLY A 247 -16.81 -3.12 -28.89
C GLY A 247 -16.44 -3.85 -27.59
N LYS A 248 -15.85 -3.17 -26.60
CA LYS A 248 -15.48 -3.75 -25.29
C LYS A 248 -14.45 -4.89 -25.39
N GLY A 249 -14.03 -5.46 -24.25
CA GLY A 249 -13.17 -6.65 -24.23
C GLY A 249 -11.81 -6.47 -24.91
N GLN A 250 -11.29 -5.24 -24.92
CA GLN A 250 -10.09 -4.84 -25.67
C GLN A 250 -9.35 -3.73 -24.93
N TYR A 251 -8.12 -3.46 -25.36
CA TYR A 251 -7.37 -2.31 -24.89
C TYR A 251 -7.30 -1.21 -25.96
N ARG A 252 -7.09 0.02 -25.49
CA ARG A 252 -6.68 1.16 -26.31
C ARG A 252 -5.54 1.88 -25.63
N LEU A 253 -4.56 2.27 -26.43
CA LEU A 253 -3.53 3.22 -26.02
C LEU A 253 -4.07 4.63 -26.28
N ARG A 254 -3.66 5.58 -25.43
CA ARG A 254 -3.83 7.01 -25.69
C ARG A 254 -3.37 7.33 -27.11
N LYS A 255 -4.23 7.99 -27.90
CA LYS A 255 -3.82 8.60 -29.16
C LYS A 255 -2.94 9.81 -28.86
N LYS A 256 -1.75 9.88 -29.45
CA LYS A 256 -1.04 11.16 -29.52
C LYS A 256 -1.90 12.07 -30.41
N GLU A 257 -2.21 13.26 -29.94
CA GLU A 257 -2.67 14.30 -30.86
C GLU A 257 -1.50 14.56 -31.80
N ASP A 258 -1.64 14.16 -33.07
CA ASP A 258 -0.66 14.45 -34.11
C ASP A 258 -0.50 15.96 -34.18
N SER A 259 0.62 16.46 -33.66
CA SER A 259 0.97 17.88 -33.66
C SER A 259 1.43 18.35 -35.06
N GLU A 260 1.03 17.68 -36.14
CA GLU A 260 1.59 17.88 -37.49
C GLU A 260 0.57 18.13 -38.62
N ASN A 261 -0.74 18.20 -38.36
CA ASN A 261 -1.74 18.47 -39.42
C ASN A 261 -2.30 19.91 -39.46
N GLY A 262 -1.61 20.88 -38.87
CA GLY A 262 -2.05 22.29 -38.82
C GLY A 262 -1.46 23.25 -39.86
N GLN A 263 -0.60 22.81 -40.79
CA GLN A 263 0.12 23.74 -41.71
C GLN A 263 0.21 23.32 -43.19
N ARG A 264 -0.69 22.47 -43.70
CA ARG A 264 -0.71 22.13 -45.13
C ARG A 264 -2.10 22.21 -45.77
N GLU A 265 -2.78 23.34 -45.59
CA GLU A 265 -3.80 23.82 -46.54
C GLU A 265 -3.79 25.36 -46.58
N ALA A 266 -2.70 25.90 -47.11
CA ALA A 266 -2.65 27.26 -47.66
C ALA A 266 -1.51 27.33 -48.67
N LEU A 267 -1.78 26.83 -49.88
CA LEU A 267 -1.22 27.25 -51.16
C LEU A 267 -2.12 26.74 -52.28
#